data_AF-A0A2G9MAZ1-F1
#
_entry.id   AF-A0A2G9MAZ1-F1
#
_cell.length_a   1.000
_cell.length_b   1.000
_cell.length_c   1.000
_cell.angle_alpha   90.00
_cell.angle_beta   90.00
_cell.angle_gamma   90.00
#
_symmetry.space_group_name_H-M   'P 1'
#
loop_
_entity.id
_entity.type
_entity.pdbx_description
1 polymer ?
#
loop_
_entity_poly.entity_id
_entity_poly.type
_entity_poly.pdbx_seq_one_letter_code
_entity_poly.pdbx_strand_id
1 'polypeptide(L)'
;MKKKITAYVHLEIPVDNMQRAQSFYEIVFHWRGKKLPIPMDYVMLDECEESRAGLISREERKEFKQTSLNIGPISYLFVKNIEAYEQKIKQAVPSSRQQLT
;
A
#
# COMPACT_ATOMS: atom_id res chain seq x y z
N MET A 1 15.17 -22.47 -12.58
CA MET A 1 14.50 -21.32 -13.25
C MET A 1 14.66 -20.08 -12.38
N LYS A 2 15.04 -18.92 -12.92
CA LYS A 2 15.11 -17.66 -12.15
C LYS A 2 13.68 -17.11 -12.00
N LYS A 3 13.16 -17.02 -10.77
CA LYS A 3 11.85 -16.44 -10.50
C LYS A 3 11.83 -14.99 -11.02
N LYS A 4 10.88 -14.67 -11.88
CA LYS A 4 10.67 -13.30 -12.38
C LYS A 4 10.20 -12.47 -11.18
N ILE A 5 10.99 -11.48 -10.79
CA ILE A 5 10.60 -10.58 -9.69
C ILE A 5 9.58 -9.60 -10.28
N THR A 6 8.34 -9.67 -9.81
CA THR A 6 7.30 -8.71 -10.13
C THR A 6 7.60 -7.40 -9.41
N ALA A 7 7.59 -6.28 -10.14
CA ALA A 7 7.91 -4.97 -9.56
C ALA A 7 6.82 -4.49 -8.60
N TYR A 8 5.58 -4.95 -8.77
CA TYR A 8 4.49 -4.68 -7.85
C TYR A 8 4.47 -5.73 -6.74
N VAL A 9 4.39 -5.30 -5.49
CA VAL A 9 4.43 -6.21 -4.34
C VAL A 9 3.26 -6.07 -3.39
N HIS A 10 2.68 -4.89 -3.23
CA HIS A 10 1.66 -4.69 -2.21
C HIS A 10 0.73 -3.50 -2.48
N LEU A 11 -0.57 -3.68 -2.27
CA LEU A 11 -1.55 -2.59 -2.17
C LEU A 11 -1.88 -2.33 -0.71
N GLU A 12 -1.71 -1.10 -0.23
CA GLU A 12 -2.29 -0.67 1.03
C GLU A 12 -3.49 0.23 0.79
N ILE A 13 -4.59 -0.07 1.46
CA ILE A 13 -5.89 0.58 1.29
C ILE A 13 -6.27 1.20 2.64
N PRO A 14 -6.13 2.53 2.80
CA PRO A 14 -6.59 3.23 4.00
C PRO A 14 -8.11 3.25 4.07
N VAL A 15 -8.69 2.87 5.21
CA VAL A 15 -10.14 2.76 5.39
C VAL A 15 -10.60 3.39 6.71
N ASP A 16 -11.85 3.86 6.73
CA ASP A 16 -12.48 4.43 7.93
C ASP A 16 -13.12 3.35 8.82
N ASN A 17 -13.52 2.23 8.22
CA ASN A 17 -14.14 1.12 8.92
C ASN A 17 -13.58 -0.19 8.40
N MET A 18 -12.71 -0.80 9.21
CA MET A 18 -11.99 -2.03 8.89
C MET A 18 -12.93 -3.19 8.59
N GLN A 19 -13.94 -3.40 9.44
CA GLN A 19 -14.87 -4.52 9.30
C GLN A 19 -15.69 -4.43 8.00
N ARG A 20 -16.26 -3.25 7.73
CA ARG A 20 -17.04 -3.01 6.51
C ARG A 20 -16.17 -3.20 5.26
N ALA A 21 -14.95 -2.67 5.27
CA ALA A 21 -14.03 -2.82 4.16
C ALA A 21 -13.63 -4.29 3.94
N GLN A 22 -13.28 -5.01 5.01
CA GLN A 22 -12.95 -6.43 4.92
C GLN A 22 -14.10 -7.24 4.31
N SER A 23 -15.32 -7.05 4.80
CA SER A 23 -16.51 -7.72 4.25
C SER A 23 -16.74 -7.39 2.78
N PHE A 24 -16.52 -6.15 2.36
CA PHE A 24 -16.63 -5.77 0.94
C PHE A 24 -15.65 -6.57 0.07
N TYR A 25 -14.37 -6.65 0.46
CA TYR A 25 -13.38 -7.39 -0.32
C TYR A 25 -13.59 -8.91 -0.31
N GLU A 26 -14.06 -9.46 0.82
CA GLU A 26 -14.42 -10.88 0.94
C GLU A 26 -15.65 -11.25 0.09
N ILE A 27 -16.66 -10.38 0.01
CA ILE A 27 -17.90 -10.65 -0.73
C ILE A 27 -17.71 -10.43 -2.23
N VAL A 28 -17.11 -9.30 -2.63
CA VAL A 28 -17.06 -8.87 -4.03
C VAL A 28 -15.92 -9.55 -4.79
N PHE A 29 -14.75 -9.68 -4.14
CA PHE A 29 -13.54 -10.19 -4.78
C PHE A 29 -13.12 -11.56 -4.27
N HIS A 30 -13.82 -12.10 -3.27
CA HIS A 30 -13.49 -13.37 -2.62
C HIS A 30 -12.06 -13.41 -2.04
N TRP A 31 -11.53 -12.24 -1.67
CA TRP A 31 -10.22 -12.14 -1.03
C TRP A 31 -10.33 -12.48 0.45
N ARG A 32 -9.46 -13.36 0.94
CA ARG A 32 -9.49 -13.76 2.35
C ARG A 32 -8.78 -12.72 3.22
N GLY A 33 -9.48 -12.17 4.21
CA GLY A 33 -8.89 -11.29 5.21
C GLY A 33 -8.24 -12.07 6.37
N LYS A 34 -7.02 -11.66 6.74
CA LYS A 34 -6.31 -12.15 7.92
C LYS A 34 -5.70 -11.00 8.70
N LYS A 35 -6.10 -10.83 9.97
CA LYS A 35 -5.41 -9.92 10.89
C LYS A 35 -4.00 -10.43 11.17
N LEU A 36 -3.03 -9.54 11.10
CA LEU A 36 -1.63 -9.85 11.42
C LEU A 36 -1.34 -9.53 12.89
N PRO A 37 -0.48 -10.31 13.57
CA PRO A 37 -0.08 -10.04 14.95
C PRO A 37 0.97 -8.92 15.01
N ILE A 38 0.59 -7.72 14.58
CA ILE A 38 1.43 -6.52 14.56
C ILE A 38 0.75 -5.41 15.38
N PRO A 39 1.49 -4.41 15.88
CA PRO A 39 0.93 -3.33 16.71
C PRO A 39 0.18 -2.28 15.86
N MET A 40 -0.60 -2.72 14.87
CA MET A 40 -1.46 -1.91 14.01
C MET A 40 -2.69 -2.77 13.67
N ASP A 41 -3.89 -2.18 13.65
CA ASP A 41 -5.11 -2.78 13.13
C ASP A 41 -5.03 -2.89 11.60
N TYR A 42 -4.32 -3.94 11.18
CA TYR A 42 -4.04 -4.24 9.80
C TYR A 42 -4.60 -5.61 9.42
N VAL A 43 -5.35 -5.64 8.32
CA VAL A 43 -5.88 -6.87 7.72
C VAL A 43 -5.17 -7.10 6.41
N MET A 44 -4.41 -8.19 6.32
CA MET A 44 -3.85 -8.66 5.06
C MET A 44 -4.96 -9.33 4.25
N LEU A 45 -5.07 -8.97 2.97
CA LEU A 45 -5.99 -9.57 2.01
C LEU A 45 -5.19 -10.47 1.07
N ASP A 46 -5.50 -11.75 1.07
CA ASP A 46 -4.92 -12.72 0.14
C ASP A 46 -5.62 -12.59 -1.21
N GLU A 47 -5.08 -11.73 -2.08
CA GLU A 47 -5.53 -11.51 -3.46
C GLU A 47 -5.09 -12.67 -4.37
N CYS A 48 -3.80 -13.04 -4.32
CA CYS A 48 -3.24 -14.22 -4.99
C CYS A 48 -1.86 -14.60 -4.39
N GLU A 49 -1.23 -15.67 -4.86
CA GLU A 49 0.07 -16.14 -4.33
C GLU A 49 1.21 -15.11 -4.47
N GLU A 50 1.10 -14.21 -5.44
CA GLU A 50 2.16 -13.27 -5.83
C GLU A 50 1.88 -11.81 -5.49
N SER A 51 0.64 -11.46 -5.13
CA SER A 51 0.21 -10.10 -4.79
C SER A 51 -0.60 -10.13 -3.51
N ARG A 52 -0.34 -9.18 -2.63
CA ARG A 52 -1.09 -9.02 -1.38
C ARG A 52 -1.63 -7.61 -1.30
N ALA A 53 -2.90 -7.49 -0.93
CA ALA A 53 -3.47 -6.22 -0.51
C ALA A 53 -3.55 -6.16 1.02
N GLY A 54 -3.79 -4.98 1.56
CA GLY A 54 -3.87 -4.76 2.99
C GLY A 54 -4.79 -3.61 3.31
N LEU A 55 -5.66 -3.81 4.30
CA LEU A 55 -6.48 -2.75 4.88
C LEU A 55 -5.77 -2.21 6.11
N ILE A 56 -5.79 -0.89 6.26
CA ILE A 56 -5.29 -0.20 7.45
C ILE A 56 -6.24 0.93 7.81
N SER A 57 -6.47 1.16 9.11
CA SER A 57 -7.22 2.33 9.55
C SER A 57 -6.53 3.62 9.11
N ARG A 58 -7.29 4.59 8.60
CA ARG A 58 -6.74 5.93 8.28
C ARG A 58 -6.09 6.61 9.48
N GLU A 59 -6.69 6.45 10.65
CA GLU A 59 -6.22 7.08 11.89
C GLU A 59 -4.88 6.49 12.34
N GLU A 60 -4.80 5.16 12.44
CA GLU A 60 -3.54 4.50 12.77
C GLU A 60 -2.47 4.77 11.70
N ARG A 61 -2.84 4.78 10.42
CA ARG A 61 -1.89 5.10 9.36
C ARG A 61 -1.29 6.49 9.54
N LYS A 62 -2.10 7.49 9.89
CA LYS A 62 -1.62 8.84 10.19
C LYS A 62 -0.63 8.81 11.35
N GLU A 63 -0.92 8.06 12.41
CA GLU A 63 -0.06 7.94 13.58
C GLU A 63 1.27 7.24 13.26
N PHE A 64 1.22 6.04 12.69
CA PHE A 64 2.40 5.20 12.46
C PHE A 64 3.24 5.62 11.26
N LYS A 65 2.62 6.18 10.21
CA LYS A 65 3.29 6.51 8.93
C LYS A 65 3.30 7.99 8.60
N GLN A 66 2.78 8.84 9.50
CA GLN A 66 2.84 10.30 9.38
C GLN A 66 2.27 10.84 8.06
N THR A 67 1.23 10.19 7.53
CA THR A 67 0.55 10.61 6.29
C THR A 67 -0.72 11.40 6.55
N SER A 68 -1.19 12.13 5.53
CA SER A 68 -2.50 12.78 5.59
C SER A 68 -3.65 11.76 5.70
N LEU A 69 -4.75 12.18 6.33
CA LEU A 69 -5.95 11.34 6.42
C LEU A 69 -6.60 11.11 5.05
N ASN A 70 -6.51 12.06 4.13
CA ASN A 70 -7.16 12.00 2.81
C ASN A 70 -6.30 11.33 1.72
N ILE A 71 -5.39 10.44 2.11
CA ILE A 71 -4.58 9.68 1.15
C ILE A 71 -5.39 8.54 0.52
N GLY A 72 -5.25 8.36 -0.80
CA GLY A 72 -5.84 7.21 -1.50
C GLY A 72 -5.08 5.90 -1.24
N PRO A 73 -5.43 4.81 -1.94
CA PRO A 73 -4.64 3.58 -1.93
C PRO A 73 -3.20 3.83 -2.35
N ILE A 74 -2.27 3.09 -1.75
CA ILE A 74 -0.83 3.23 -1.96
C ILE A 74 -0.29 1.92 -2.51
N SER A 75 0.34 2.01 -3.69
CA SER A 75 1.04 0.89 -4.29
C SER A 75 2.49 0.88 -3.85
N TYR A 76 2.94 -0.27 -3.36
CA TYR A 76 4.34 -0.52 -3.03
C TYR A 76 4.99 -1.29 -4.17
N LEU A 77 6.14 -0.77 -4.61
CA LEU A 77 6.95 -1.37 -5.66
C LEU A 77 8.23 -1.92 -5.05
N PHE A 78 8.56 -3.16 -5.41
CA PHE A 78 9.86 -3.72 -5.09
C PHE A 78 10.93 -3.06 -5.94
N VAL A 79 11.94 -2.53 -5.26
CA VAL A 79 13.15 -2.01 -5.87
C VAL A 79 14.34 -2.72 -5.25
N LYS A 80 15.34 -3.02 -6.07
CA LYS A 80 16.57 -3.68 -5.60
C LYS A 80 17.38 -2.81 -4.64
N ASN A 81 17.24 -1.50 -4.74
CA ASN A 81 17.93 -0.51 -3.92
C ASN A 81 17.06 0.76 -3.87
N ILE A 82 16.70 1.22 -2.68
CA ILE A 82 15.76 2.32 -2.48
C ILE A 82 16.40 3.65 -2.88
N GLU A 83 17.64 3.88 -2.45
CA GLU A 83 18.38 5.14 -2.64
C GLU A 83 18.59 5.44 -4.13
N ALA A 84 18.96 4.42 -4.92
CA ALA A 84 19.16 4.55 -6.36
C ALA A 84 17.87 4.94 -7.09
N TYR A 85 16.72 4.43 -6.65
CA TYR A 85 15.42 4.79 -7.24
C TYR A 85 14.92 6.14 -6.75
N GLU A 86 15.21 6.52 -5.50
CA GLU A 86 14.95 7.87 -5.01
C GLU A 86 15.65 8.93 -5.86
N GLN A 87 16.93 8.72 -6.20
CA GLN A 87 17.68 9.62 -7.08
C GLN A 87 17.06 9.70 -8.48
N LYS A 88 16.65 8.55 -9.05
CA LYS A 88 15.95 8.53 -10.34
C LYS A 88 14.63 9.29 -10.32
N ILE A 89 13.84 9.16 -9.24
CA ILE A 89 12.58 9.89 -9.08
C ILE A 89 12.85 11.40 -9.03
N LYS A 90 13.83 11.84 -8.23
CA LYS A 90 14.20 13.27 -8.15
C LYS A 90 14.63 13.84 -9.50
N GLN A 91 15.34 13.06 -10.30
CA GLN A 91 15.77 13.46 -11.65
C GLN A 91 14.62 13.44 -12.68
N ALA A 92 13.62 12.57 -12.47
CA ALA A 92 12.50 12.39 -13.40
C ALA A 92 11.41 13.48 -13.26
N VAL A 93 11.35 14.21 -12.15
CA VAL A 93 10.39 15.31 -11.98
C VAL A 93 10.96 16.59 -12.59
N PRO A 94 10.38 17.14 -13.69
CA PRO A 94 10.84 18.41 -14.24
C PRO A 94 10.57 19.57 -13.27
N SER A 95 11.50 20.52 -13.19
CA SER A 95 11.43 21.72 -12.32
C SER A 95 10.17 22.59 -12.51
N SER A 96 9.39 22.36 -13.57
CA SER A 96 8.17 23.12 -13.90
C SER A 96 6.95 22.81 -13.01
N ARG A 97 7.01 21.84 -12.09
CA ARG A 97 5.94 21.59 -11.09
C ARG A 97 6.15 22.25 -9.73
N GLN A 98 7.25 22.97 -9.51
CA GLN A 98 7.55 23.63 -8.23
C GLN A 98 6.88 25.00 -8.03
N GLN A 99 6.06 25.48 -8.99
CA GLN A 99 5.45 26.82 -8.94
C GLN A 99 3.92 26.82 -8.74
N LEU A 100 3.30 25.70 -8.37
CA LEU A 100 1.87 25.64 -8.06
C LEU A 100 1.65 25.19 -6.61
N THR A 101 2.15 25.98 -5.66
CA THR A 101 1.73 25.99 -4.25
C THR A 101 1.72 27.41 -3.75
#